data_AF-A0A7V5ESH3-F1
#
_entry.id   AF-A0A7V5ESH3-F1
#
_cell.length_a   1.000
_cell.length_b   1.000
_cell.length_c   1.000
_cell.angle_alpha   90.00
_cell.angle_beta   90.00
_cell.angle_gamma   90.00
#
_symmetry.space_group_name_H-M   'P 1'
#
loop_
_entity.id
_entity.type
_entity.pdbx_description
1 polymer ?
#
loop_
_entity_poly.entity_id
_entity_poly.type
_entity_poly.pdbx_seq_one_letter_code
_entity_poly.pdbx_strand_id
1 'polypeptide(L)'
;MSDDFGLPFMEDSRYNLLSTVLKIALVNREIGRPGGRANRPGFPGFLVFRYTGLPPTIFVRIRRGLARRRTALKIHISRQGAKGAKGIRCAGGKQQVASDVAQVTCHLQTCILANLLSVIAPLREIFIGIGAWSRVVPAMTPAENSPPVIGIPVGQGENARGAKLYIVHQLYLDAIYRAGGIPCPVPLHLDELHYREIFRRMSGLLLAGGEDIDPRLYHAQPKEVLEKVDPDRDAVEVMLARWAVEEKMPILGICRGHQLLNVALGGTLYQDIREEMGIAEVHDMRGKGPNFRQQRPHLVKLDPNSRIAKELGAVLWVNSLHHQAVAKPGQGLRVIGMSPEGVIEATELEDHPFAVTVQWHPEMLHDDVQMLRLFRILVEEARRFRELRPDCRC
;
A
#
# COMPACT_ATOMS: atom_id res chain seq x y z
N MET A 1 2.74 -43.08 16.25
CA MET A 1 1.51 -42.59 16.88
C MET A 1 1.69 -41.10 17.04
N SER A 2 0.80 -40.37 16.37
CA SER A 2 0.60 -38.92 16.42
C SER A 2 0.34 -38.45 17.85
N ASP A 3 0.56 -37.17 18.13
CA ASP A 3 -0.57 -36.26 18.37
C ASP A 3 -0.12 -34.80 18.36
N ASP A 4 -0.81 -34.05 17.49
CA ASP A 4 -0.80 -32.62 17.29
C ASP A 4 -1.48 -31.89 18.45
N PHE A 5 -0.91 -30.75 18.89
CA PHE A 5 -1.65 -29.71 19.59
C PHE A 5 -1.78 -28.49 18.67
N GLY A 6 -2.89 -28.44 17.94
CA GLY A 6 -3.37 -27.24 17.25
C GLY A 6 -4.43 -26.53 18.10
N LEU A 7 -4.23 -25.24 18.35
CA LEU A 7 -5.27 -24.31 18.81
C LEU A 7 -5.53 -23.23 17.75
N PRO A 8 -6.75 -22.66 17.69
CA PRO A 8 -7.38 -22.29 16.43
C PRO A 8 -7.13 -20.82 16.03
N PHE A 9 -6.85 -20.63 14.74
CA PHE A 9 -6.97 -19.34 14.06
C PHE A 9 -8.46 -18.97 13.92
N MET A 10 -8.89 -17.86 14.54
CA MET A 10 -10.11 -17.16 14.14
C MET A 10 -9.79 -16.31 12.90
N GLU A 11 -10.14 -16.81 11.71
CA GLU A 11 -10.15 -16.03 10.47
C GLU A 11 -11.44 -15.21 10.36
N ASP A 12 -11.26 -13.89 10.16
CA ASP A 12 -12.32 -12.89 10.05
C ASP A 12 -13.13 -13.08 8.75
N SER A 13 -14.34 -13.62 8.88
CA SER A 13 -15.27 -13.99 7.80
C SER A 13 -15.71 -12.83 6.89
N ARG A 14 -15.38 -11.58 7.24
CA ARG A 14 -15.74 -10.37 6.48
C ARG A 14 -14.88 -10.17 5.22
N TYR A 15 -13.62 -10.62 5.24
CA TYR A 15 -12.69 -10.44 4.11
C TYR A 15 -12.98 -11.38 2.92
N ASN A 16 -13.49 -12.59 3.20
CA ASN A 16 -13.86 -13.56 2.16
C ASN A 16 -15.10 -13.15 1.36
N LEU A 17 -16.00 -12.37 1.97
CA LEU A 17 -17.23 -11.91 1.32
C LEU A 17 -16.93 -10.83 0.26
N LEU A 18 -16.06 -9.87 0.57
CA LEU A 18 -15.66 -8.79 -0.34
C LEU A 18 -14.89 -9.34 -1.55
N SER A 19 -13.99 -10.31 -1.32
CA SER A 19 -13.28 -11.03 -2.39
C SER A 19 -14.24 -11.73 -3.36
N THR A 20 -15.35 -12.27 -2.85
CA THR A 20 -16.30 -13.03 -3.66
C THR A 20 -17.15 -12.10 -4.54
N VAL A 21 -17.58 -10.95 -3.99
CA VAL A 21 -18.33 -9.93 -4.74
C VAL A 21 -17.49 -9.30 -5.86
N LEU A 22 -16.21 -9.02 -5.60
CA LEU A 22 -15.29 -8.47 -6.61
C LEU A 22 -15.02 -9.43 -7.77
N LYS A 23 -14.91 -10.74 -7.50
CA LYS A 23 -14.73 -11.76 -8.55
C LYS A 23 -15.96 -11.93 -9.43
N ILE A 24 -17.17 -11.78 -8.87
CA ILE A 24 -18.43 -11.79 -9.64
C ILE A 24 -18.52 -10.55 -10.56
N ALA A 25 -18.08 -9.38 -10.10
CA ALA A 25 -18.09 -8.16 -10.89
C ALA A 25 -17.11 -8.20 -12.09
N LEU A 26 -15.96 -8.86 -11.94
CA LEU A 26 -14.97 -9.03 -13.01
C LEU A 26 -15.48 -9.91 -14.15
N VAL A 27 -16.23 -10.98 -13.84
CA VAL A 27 -16.83 -11.87 -14.84
C VAL A 27 -17.86 -11.14 -15.71
N ASN A 28 -18.64 -10.21 -15.13
CA ASN A 28 -19.57 -9.38 -15.90
C ASN A 28 -18.87 -8.45 -16.91
N ARG A 29 -17.61 -8.06 -16.64
CA ARG A 29 -16.84 -7.14 -17.50
C ARG A 29 -16.23 -7.82 -18.73
N GLU A 30 -15.84 -9.09 -18.61
CA GLU A 30 -15.27 -9.85 -19.74
C GLU A 30 -16.32 -10.34 -20.74
N ILE A 31 -17.54 -10.63 -20.29
CA ILE A 31 -18.64 -11.08 -21.17
C ILE A 31 -19.20 -9.91 -22.01
N GLY A 32 -18.96 -8.67 -21.60
CA GLY A 32 -19.55 -7.45 -22.19
C GLY A 32 -18.76 -6.75 -23.30
N ARG A 33 -17.64 -7.28 -23.82
CA ARG A 33 -16.90 -6.62 -24.92
C ARG A 33 -17.30 -7.15 -26.32
N PRO A 34 -17.93 -6.35 -27.18
CA PRO A 34 -18.13 -6.70 -28.58
C PRO A 34 -16.89 -6.28 -29.38
N GLY A 35 -16.07 -7.25 -29.80
CA GLY A 35 -14.97 -7.00 -30.74
C GLY A 35 -13.61 -7.50 -30.23
N GLY A 36 -13.31 -8.75 -30.55
CA GLY A 36 -11.98 -9.33 -30.42
C GLY A 36 -11.92 -10.60 -31.25
N ARG A 37 -11.25 -10.55 -32.41
CA ARG A 37 -11.13 -11.70 -33.33
C ARG A 37 -10.34 -12.82 -32.65
N ALA A 38 -11.02 -13.92 -32.31
CA ALA A 38 -10.37 -15.17 -31.94
C ALA A 38 -10.17 -16.02 -33.22
N ASN A 39 -8.97 -15.94 -33.81
CA ASN A 39 -8.52 -16.91 -34.81
C ASN A 39 -7.66 -17.96 -34.09
N ARG A 40 -8.24 -19.14 -33.83
CA ARG A 40 -7.64 -20.49 -33.94
C ARG A 40 -8.65 -21.55 -33.40
N PRO A 41 -8.86 -22.66 -34.12
CA PRO A 41 -9.85 -23.68 -33.76
C PRO A 41 -9.27 -24.74 -32.82
N GLY A 42 -10.11 -25.22 -31.89
CA GLY A 42 -9.92 -26.52 -31.23
C GLY A 42 -9.46 -26.48 -29.78
N PHE A 43 -10.39 -26.24 -28.84
CA PHE A 43 -10.44 -26.88 -27.51
C PHE A 43 -11.82 -26.60 -26.90
N PRO A 44 -12.61 -27.61 -26.47
CA PRO A 44 -13.83 -27.35 -25.70
C PRO A 44 -13.42 -26.85 -24.31
N GLY A 45 -13.56 -25.55 -24.07
CA GLY A 45 -13.27 -24.94 -22.77
C GLY A 45 -14.20 -25.48 -21.69
N PHE A 46 -13.63 -26.13 -20.68
CA PHE A 46 -14.29 -26.46 -19.43
C PHE A 46 -13.84 -25.45 -18.37
N LEU A 47 -14.78 -24.78 -17.69
CA LEU A 47 -14.49 -24.12 -16.42
C LEU A 47 -15.22 -24.85 -15.32
N VAL A 48 -14.46 -25.37 -14.35
CA VAL A 48 -14.96 -25.99 -13.13
C VAL A 48 -14.36 -25.19 -11.97
N PHE A 49 -15.20 -24.50 -11.21
CA PHE A 49 -14.78 -23.80 -10.00
C PHE A 49 -15.11 -24.67 -8.78
N ARG A 50 -14.11 -24.96 -7.96
CA ARG A 50 -14.26 -25.64 -6.67
C ARG A 50 -14.06 -24.60 -5.58
N TYR A 51 -15.10 -24.32 -4.79
CA TYR A 51 -15.02 -23.41 -3.66
C TYR A 51 -14.83 -24.22 -2.38
N THR A 52 -13.70 -24.05 -1.70
CA THR A 52 -13.43 -24.63 -0.38
C THR A 52 -13.38 -23.49 0.63
N GLY A 53 -14.28 -23.47 1.61
CA GLY A 53 -14.29 -22.45 2.67
C GLY A 53 -15.52 -22.40 3.57
N LEU A 54 -16.69 -22.90 3.15
CA LEU A 54 -17.90 -23.03 3.99
C LEU A 54 -18.77 -24.21 3.49
N PRO A 55 -19.45 -24.98 4.35
CA PRO A 55 -20.45 -25.94 3.90
C PRO A 55 -21.74 -25.21 3.47
N PRO A 56 -22.41 -25.58 2.36
CA PRO A 56 -22.10 -26.64 1.41
C PRO A 56 -21.57 -26.14 0.06
N THR A 57 -20.60 -26.88 -0.47
CA THR A 57 -19.99 -26.73 -1.79
C THR A 57 -21.02 -26.68 -2.92
N ILE A 58 -21.07 -25.57 -3.66
CA ILE A 58 -21.89 -25.40 -4.87
C ILE A 58 -21.03 -25.72 -6.09
N PHE A 59 -21.48 -26.65 -6.93
CA PHE A 59 -20.85 -26.94 -8.21
C PHE A 59 -21.63 -26.25 -9.34
N VAL A 60 -20.95 -25.38 -10.08
CA VAL A 60 -21.50 -24.76 -11.30
C VAL A 60 -20.80 -25.37 -12.50
N ARG A 61 -21.56 -26.08 -13.33
CA ARG A 61 -21.05 -26.69 -14.57
C ARG A 61 -21.67 -26.00 -15.78
N ILE A 62 -20.83 -25.37 -16.61
CA ILE A 62 -21.23 -24.69 -17.84
C ILE A 62 -20.78 -25.54 -19.03
N ARG A 63 -21.71 -25.98 -19.86
CA ARG A 63 -21.42 -26.68 -21.13
C ARG A 63 -21.83 -25.81 -22.31
N ARG A 64 -20.90 -25.60 -23.25
CA ARG A 64 -21.16 -24.99 -24.54
C ARG A 64 -21.28 -26.10 -25.59
N GLY A 65 -22.49 -26.37 -26.07
CA GLY A 65 -22.72 -27.33 -27.15
C GLY A 65 -22.81 -26.62 -28.49
N LEU A 66 -22.00 -27.02 -29.48
CA LEU A 66 -22.26 -26.69 -30.88
C LEU A 66 -23.13 -27.80 -31.49
N ALA A 67 -24.44 -27.56 -31.57
CA ALA A 67 -25.30 -28.26 -32.51
C ALA A 67 -25.64 -27.29 -33.64
N ARG A 68 -25.55 -27.75 -34.90
CA ARG A 68 -25.76 -26.93 -36.09
C ARG A 68 -27.09 -26.17 -35.97
N ARG A 69 -26.98 -24.84 -35.88
CA ARG A 69 -28.03 -23.79 -35.91
C ARG A 69 -28.60 -23.21 -34.61
N ARG A 70 -28.21 -23.62 -33.38
CA ARG A 70 -28.51 -22.83 -32.14
C ARG A 70 -27.41 -22.95 -31.08
N THR A 71 -27.01 -21.83 -30.47
CA THR A 71 -26.13 -21.82 -29.29
C THR A 71 -27.00 -22.07 -28.05
N ALA A 72 -26.77 -23.17 -27.34
CA ALA A 72 -27.46 -23.46 -26.08
C ALA A 72 -26.44 -23.42 -24.92
N LEU A 73 -26.74 -22.63 -23.90
CA LEU A 73 -26.01 -22.63 -22.63
C LEU A 73 -26.79 -23.49 -21.64
N LYS A 74 -26.17 -24.54 -21.12
CA LYS A 74 -26.74 -25.33 -20.00
C LYS A 74 -25.92 -25.03 -18.75
N ILE A 75 -26.61 -24.52 -17.72
CA ILE A 75 -26.06 -24.29 -16.39
C ILE A 75 -26.62 -25.37 -15.46
N HIS A 76 -25.74 -26.19 -14.91
CA HIS A 76 -26.10 -27.14 -13.84
C HIS A 76 -25.59 -26.63 -12.51
N ILE A 77 -26.49 -26.53 -11.54
CA ILE A 77 -26.20 -26.20 -10.15
C ILE A 77 -26.59 -27.42 -9.31
N SER A 78 -25.63 -28.01 -8.59
CA SER A 78 -25.91 -29.11 -7.65
C SER A 78 -25.24 -28.88 -6.31
N ARG A 79 -25.93 -29.30 -5.25
CA ARG A 79 -25.46 -29.35 -3.86
C ARG A 79 -24.96 -30.76 -3.58
N GLN A 80 -23.82 -30.90 -2.89
CA GLN A 80 -23.29 -32.22 -2.54
C GLN A 80 -24.32 -32.96 -1.66
N GLY A 81 -24.77 -34.15 -2.09
CA GLY A 81 -25.72 -34.99 -1.35
C GLY A 81 -27.22 -34.87 -1.70
N ALA A 82 -27.63 -33.95 -2.59
CA ALA A 82 -29.04 -33.83 -2.98
C ALA A 82 -29.32 -34.46 -4.36
N LYS A 83 -30.17 -35.50 -4.43
CA LYS A 83 -30.74 -36.00 -5.69
C LYS A 83 -31.84 -35.05 -6.17
N GLY A 84 -31.50 -34.12 -7.07
CA GLY A 84 -32.46 -33.24 -7.74
C GLY A 84 -31.78 -32.03 -8.38
N ALA A 85 -31.47 -32.11 -9.67
CA ALA A 85 -30.92 -30.99 -10.43
C ALA A 85 -32.05 -30.16 -11.06
N LYS A 86 -32.16 -28.87 -10.75
CA LYS A 86 -32.94 -27.92 -11.57
C LYS A 86 -32.05 -27.42 -12.69
N GLY A 87 -32.33 -27.83 -13.92
CA GLY A 87 -31.64 -27.33 -15.11
C GLY A 87 -32.44 -26.16 -15.72
N ILE A 88 -31.79 -25.01 -15.90
CA ILE A 88 -32.37 -23.89 -16.66
C ILE A 88 -31.89 -24.02 -18.11
N ARG A 89 -32.82 -24.01 -19.07
CA ARG A 89 -32.55 -24.05 -20.51
C ARG A 89 -32.92 -22.69 -21.10
N CYS A 90 -31.94 -21.92 -21.54
CA CYS A 90 -32.18 -20.70 -22.33
C CYS A 90 -31.97 -21.00 -23.82
N ALA A 91 -32.94 -20.65 -24.66
CA ALA A 91 -32.87 -20.78 -26.11
C ALA A 91 -33.33 -19.48 -26.77
N GLY A 92 -32.43 -18.79 -27.47
CA GLY A 92 -32.70 -17.51 -28.14
C GLY A 92 -31.44 -16.92 -28.78
N GLY A 93 -31.60 -15.86 -29.58
CA GLY A 93 -30.49 -15.14 -30.21
C GLY A 93 -29.55 -14.47 -29.20
N LYS A 94 -28.35 -14.04 -29.64
CA LYS A 94 -27.26 -13.56 -28.77
C LYS A 94 -27.66 -12.47 -27.75
N GLN A 95 -28.60 -11.58 -28.06
CA GLN A 95 -29.10 -10.55 -27.15
C GLN A 95 -30.01 -11.09 -26.03
N GLN A 96 -30.83 -12.11 -26.32
CA GLN A 96 -31.70 -12.73 -25.32
C GLN A 96 -30.89 -13.47 -24.26
N VAL A 97 -29.81 -14.15 -24.66
CA VAL A 97 -28.92 -14.89 -23.75
C VAL A 97 -28.20 -13.97 -22.75
N ALA A 98 -27.87 -12.74 -23.15
CA ALA A 98 -27.25 -11.76 -22.24
C ALA A 98 -28.24 -11.23 -21.19
N SER A 99 -29.49 -10.99 -21.60
CA SER A 99 -30.59 -10.60 -20.70
C SER A 99 -30.91 -11.70 -19.69
N ASP A 100 -30.99 -12.95 -20.14
CA ASP A 100 -31.30 -14.10 -19.28
C ASP A 100 -30.17 -14.37 -18.27
N VAL A 101 -28.89 -14.20 -18.67
CA VAL A 101 -27.75 -14.30 -17.76
C VAL A 101 -27.80 -13.17 -16.72
N ALA A 102 -28.07 -11.92 -17.10
CA ALA A 102 -28.21 -10.81 -16.16
C ALA A 102 -29.34 -11.04 -15.15
N GLN A 103 -30.46 -11.61 -15.58
CA GLN A 103 -31.60 -11.94 -14.71
C GLN A 103 -31.26 -13.06 -13.71
N VAL A 104 -30.55 -14.11 -14.15
CA VAL A 104 -30.09 -15.20 -13.26
C VAL A 104 -29.04 -14.71 -12.27
N THR A 105 -28.12 -13.82 -12.67
CA THR A 105 -27.12 -13.24 -11.78
C THR A 105 -27.75 -12.29 -10.75
N CYS A 106 -28.76 -11.51 -11.16
CA CYS A 106 -29.55 -10.66 -10.26
C CYS A 106 -30.29 -11.52 -9.23
N HIS A 107 -30.99 -12.59 -9.66
CA HIS A 107 -31.71 -13.48 -8.75
C HIS A 107 -30.78 -14.21 -7.78
N LEU A 108 -29.58 -14.61 -8.22
CA LEU A 108 -28.54 -15.19 -7.35
C LEU A 108 -28.00 -14.16 -6.35
N GLN A 109 -27.79 -12.90 -6.75
CA GLN A 109 -27.42 -11.82 -5.83
C GLN A 109 -28.50 -11.58 -4.78
N THR A 110 -29.78 -11.55 -5.17
CA THR A 110 -30.91 -11.35 -4.24
C THR A 110 -31.06 -12.53 -3.28
N CYS A 111 -30.88 -13.77 -3.73
CA CYS A 111 -30.93 -14.96 -2.86
C CYS A 111 -29.72 -15.06 -1.93
N ILE A 112 -28.53 -14.60 -2.34
CA ILE A 112 -27.34 -14.54 -1.49
C ILE A 112 -27.50 -13.43 -0.44
N LEU A 113 -27.99 -12.24 -0.82
CA LEU A 113 -28.32 -11.14 0.09
C LEU A 113 -29.42 -11.52 1.09
N ALA A 114 -30.47 -12.22 0.66
CA ALA A 114 -31.54 -12.69 1.53
C ALA A 114 -31.06 -13.75 2.55
N ASN A 115 -30.14 -14.63 2.15
CA ASN A 115 -29.51 -15.58 3.08
C ASN A 115 -28.44 -14.93 3.98
N LEU A 116 -27.80 -13.84 3.55
CA LEU A 116 -26.92 -13.02 4.41
C LEU A 116 -27.73 -12.29 5.49
N LEU A 117 -28.90 -11.77 5.15
CA LEU A 117 -29.81 -11.10 6.09
C LEU A 117 -30.41 -12.07 7.11
N SER A 118 -30.63 -13.34 6.77
CA SER A 118 -31.11 -14.36 7.72
C SER A 118 -30.01 -14.86 8.67
N VAL A 119 -28.73 -14.73 8.31
CA VAL A 119 -27.58 -15.05 9.17
C VAL A 119 -27.24 -13.89 10.13
N ILE A 120 -27.59 -12.64 9.79
CA ILE A 120 -27.40 -11.44 10.64
C ILE A 120 -28.62 -11.20 11.57
N ALA A 121 -29.70 -11.99 11.42
CA ALA A 121 -30.95 -11.84 12.16
C ALA A 121 -30.90 -11.94 13.70
N PRO A 122 -29.86 -12.47 14.40
CA PRO A 122 -29.82 -12.42 15.87
C PRO A 122 -29.31 -11.08 16.45
N LEU A 123 -28.88 -10.10 15.65
CA LEU A 123 -28.36 -8.81 16.17
C LEU A 123 -29.41 -7.69 16.22
N ARG A 124 -30.70 -8.03 16.13
CA ARG A 124 -31.81 -7.06 16.10
C ARG A 124 -32.12 -6.37 17.44
N GLU A 125 -31.47 -6.74 18.54
CA GLU A 125 -31.64 -6.07 19.84
C GLU A 125 -30.60 -4.96 20.12
N ILE A 126 -29.68 -4.67 19.20
CA ILE A 126 -28.71 -3.55 19.34
C ILE A 126 -29.14 -2.31 18.52
N PHE A 127 -30.28 -2.34 17.83
CA PHE A 127 -30.74 -1.25 16.94
C PHE A 127 -32.09 -0.65 17.36
N ILE A 128 -32.30 -0.43 18.66
CA ILE A 128 -33.30 0.53 19.16
C ILE A 128 -32.50 1.67 19.80
N GLY A 129 -32.00 2.58 18.95
CA GLY A 129 -31.16 3.70 19.41
C GLY A 129 -30.63 4.62 18.32
N ILE A 130 -31.01 4.44 17.05
CA ILE A 130 -30.61 5.33 15.95
C ILE A 130 -31.87 5.89 15.28
N GLY A 131 -32.69 6.57 16.07
CA GLY A 131 -33.85 7.35 15.61
C GLY A 131 -33.61 8.86 15.61
N ALA A 132 -32.36 9.33 15.80
CA ALA A 132 -32.09 10.75 16.02
C ALA A 132 -30.72 11.23 15.51
N TRP A 133 -30.24 10.75 14.36
CA TRP A 133 -29.08 11.35 13.68
C TRP A 133 -29.28 11.38 12.16
N SER A 134 -30.36 11.99 11.70
CA SER A 134 -30.44 12.51 10.34
C SER A 134 -29.82 13.91 10.29
N ARG A 135 -28.51 14.01 10.53
CA ARG A 135 -27.73 15.09 9.95
C ARG A 135 -27.39 14.62 8.54
N VAL A 136 -28.06 15.22 7.56
CA VAL A 136 -27.68 15.15 6.15
C VAL A 136 -26.20 15.48 6.06
N VAL A 137 -25.35 14.47 5.87
CA VAL A 137 -23.97 14.69 5.44
C VAL A 137 -24.10 15.20 3.99
N PRO A 138 -23.69 16.44 3.67
CA PRO A 138 -23.76 16.92 2.31
C PRO A 138 -22.96 15.96 1.41
N ALA A 139 -23.47 15.65 0.23
CA ALA A 139 -22.71 14.90 -0.76
C ALA A 139 -21.43 15.70 -1.08
N MET A 140 -20.28 15.17 -0.66
CA MET A 140 -18.98 15.77 -0.91
C MET A 140 -18.74 15.88 -2.41
N THR A 141 -18.21 17.02 -2.85
CA THR A 141 -17.98 17.28 -4.27
C THR A 141 -16.87 16.37 -4.82
N PRO A 142 -16.79 16.11 -6.15
CA PRO A 142 -15.72 15.29 -6.74
C PRO A 142 -14.29 15.74 -6.39
N ALA A 143 -14.09 17.03 -6.12
CA ALA A 143 -12.82 17.60 -5.66
C ALA A 143 -12.43 17.12 -4.25
N GLU A 144 -13.41 16.94 -3.36
CA GLU A 144 -13.21 16.49 -1.97
C GLU A 144 -12.85 15.00 -1.88
N ASN A 145 -13.17 14.21 -2.90
CA ASN A 145 -12.82 12.78 -3.00
C ASN A 145 -11.54 12.49 -3.82
N SER A 146 -10.82 13.52 -4.29
CA SER A 146 -9.58 13.29 -5.04
C SER A 146 -8.49 12.71 -4.12
N PRO A 147 -7.69 11.72 -4.57
CA PRO A 147 -6.53 11.25 -3.81
C PRO A 147 -5.56 12.40 -3.48
N PRO A 148 -4.92 12.44 -2.30
CA PRO A 148 -3.93 13.46 -1.97
C PRO A 148 -2.66 13.28 -2.80
N VAL A 149 -2.01 14.39 -3.17
CA VAL A 149 -0.74 14.39 -3.90
C VAL A 149 0.40 14.24 -2.89
N ILE A 150 1.25 13.23 -3.08
CA ILE A 150 2.42 12.96 -2.25
C ILE A 150 3.67 13.28 -3.06
N GLY A 151 4.38 14.32 -2.63
CA GLY A 151 5.66 14.71 -3.19
C GLY A 151 6.76 13.72 -2.89
N ILE A 152 7.59 13.43 -3.89
CA ILE A 152 8.78 12.60 -3.71
C ILE A 152 9.94 13.19 -4.51
N PRO A 153 10.88 13.89 -3.86
CA PRO A 153 12.10 14.37 -4.50
C PRO A 153 12.86 13.23 -5.16
N VAL A 154 13.32 13.49 -6.38
CA VAL A 154 14.07 12.52 -7.19
C VAL A 154 15.57 12.69 -6.98
N GLY A 155 16.33 11.62 -7.17
CA GLY A 155 17.79 11.70 -7.27
C GLY A 155 18.27 11.90 -8.71
N GLN A 156 19.58 11.99 -8.88
CA GLN A 156 20.23 12.09 -10.19
C GLN A 156 20.91 10.79 -10.60
N GLY A 157 20.77 10.46 -11.88
CA GLY A 157 21.48 9.37 -12.52
C GLY A 157 21.94 9.74 -13.92
N GLU A 158 22.69 8.85 -14.53
CA GLU A 158 23.12 8.96 -15.92
C GLU A 158 22.88 7.62 -16.60
N ASN A 159 22.37 7.63 -17.84
CA ASN A 159 22.28 6.40 -18.62
C ASN A 159 23.62 6.09 -19.32
N ALA A 160 23.72 4.91 -19.93
CA ALA A 160 24.93 4.46 -20.63
C ALA A 160 25.37 5.37 -21.80
N ARG A 161 24.57 6.36 -22.21
CA ARG A 161 24.88 7.32 -23.28
C ARG A 161 25.26 8.70 -22.75
N GLY A 162 25.44 8.87 -21.44
CA GLY A 162 25.79 10.16 -20.85
C GLY A 162 24.62 11.11 -20.62
N ALA A 163 23.38 10.67 -20.83
CA ALA A 163 22.22 11.54 -20.59
C ALA A 163 21.87 11.56 -19.11
N LYS A 164 21.81 12.76 -18.53
CA LYS A 164 21.35 13.00 -17.16
C LYS A 164 19.87 12.65 -17.03
N LEU A 165 19.53 11.94 -15.96
CA LEU A 165 18.19 11.46 -15.64
C LEU A 165 17.83 11.84 -14.21
N TYR A 166 16.55 12.14 -14.02
CA TYR A 166 15.95 12.08 -12.69
C TYR A 166 15.52 10.65 -12.41
N ILE A 167 15.91 10.14 -11.25
CA ILE A 167 15.69 8.74 -10.87
C ILE A 167 14.99 8.65 -9.52
N VAL A 168 14.05 7.72 -9.44
CA VAL A 168 13.43 7.28 -8.19
C VAL A 168 13.05 5.82 -8.35
N HIS A 169 13.23 5.02 -7.30
CA HIS A 169 12.88 3.61 -7.39
C HIS A 169 11.35 3.47 -7.52
N GLN A 170 10.89 2.72 -8.52
CA GLN A 170 9.47 2.60 -8.85
C GLN A 170 8.62 2.17 -7.64
N LEU A 171 9.16 1.32 -6.77
CA LEU A 171 8.44 0.81 -5.60
C LEU A 171 7.95 1.91 -4.63
N TYR A 172 8.62 3.05 -4.54
CA TYR A 172 8.10 4.18 -3.75
C TYR A 172 6.80 4.72 -4.35
N LEU A 173 6.78 4.91 -5.68
CA LEU A 173 5.61 5.41 -6.40
C LEU A 173 4.46 4.39 -6.32
N ASP A 174 4.78 3.10 -6.49
CA ASP A 174 3.80 2.01 -6.40
C ASP A 174 3.22 1.90 -4.97
N ALA A 175 4.04 2.08 -3.93
CA ALA A 175 3.57 2.05 -2.55
C ALA A 175 2.60 3.20 -2.22
N ILE A 176 2.91 4.42 -2.66
CA ILE A 176 2.00 5.58 -2.55
C ILE A 176 0.70 5.31 -3.31
N TYR A 177 0.79 4.82 -4.55
CA TYR A 177 -0.37 4.51 -5.37
C TYR A 177 -1.27 3.44 -4.72
N ARG A 178 -0.68 2.35 -4.22
CA ARG A 178 -1.40 1.26 -3.52
C ARG A 178 -2.00 1.69 -2.19
N ALA A 179 -1.44 2.72 -1.55
CA ALA A 179 -2.01 3.37 -0.37
C ALA A 179 -3.17 4.32 -0.70
N GLY A 180 -3.42 4.60 -1.99
CA GLY A 180 -4.50 5.47 -2.46
C GLY A 180 -4.13 6.95 -2.50
N GLY A 181 -2.84 7.28 -2.64
CA GLY A 181 -2.34 8.61 -2.94
C GLY A 181 -1.90 8.75 -4.41
N ILE A 182 -1.62 9.98 -4.84
CA ILE A 182 -1.00 10.28 -6.15
C ILE A 182 0.49 10.53 -5.93
N PRO A 183 1.39 9.65 -6.40
CA PRO A 183 2.82 9.92 -6.33
C PRO A 183 3.20 11.03 -7.31
N CYS A 184 3.92 12.04 -6.83
CA CYS A 184 4.38 13.18 -7.63
C CYS A 184 5.91 13.34 -7.49
N PRO A 185 6.69 12.85 -8.46
CA PRO A 185 8.12 13.09 -8.50
C PRO A 185 8.43 14.58 -8.55
N VAL A 186 9.24 15.07 -7.62
CA VAL A 186 9.66 16.48 -7.55
C VAL A 186 11.05 16.59 -8.16
N PRO A 187 11.22 17.30 -9.29
CA PRO A 187 12.51 17.41 -9.99
C PRO A 187 13.51 18.26 -9.21
N LEU A 188 14.79 18.10 -9.54
CA LEU A 188 15.86 18.96 -9.03
C LEU A 188 16.07 20.19 -9.93
N HIS A 189 16.93 21.11 -9.49
CA HIS A 189 17.38 22.29 -10.24
C HIS A 189 16.28 23.27 -10.67
N LEU A 190 15.25 23.45 -9.84
CA LEU A 190 14.32 24.57 -9.99
C LEU A 190 14.73 25.71 -9.06
N ASP A 191 14.20 26.91 -9.30
CA ASP A 191 14.31 27.99 -8.32
C ASP A 191 13.29 27.82 -7.19
N GLU A 192 13.48 28.57 -6.11
CA GLU A 192 12.65 28.51 -4.91
C GLU A 192 11.17 28.83 -5.20
N LEU A 193 10.87 29.73 -6.13
CA LEU A 193 9.48 30.10 -6.49
C LEU A 193 8.74 28.91 -7.11
N HIS A 194 9.40 28.19 -8.02
CA HIS A 194 8.82 26.98 -8.62
C HIS A 194 8.66 25.87 -7.60
N TYR A 195 9.63 25.68 -6.70
CA TYR A 195 9.49 24.72 -5.60
C TYR A 195 8.33 25.07 -4.66
N ARG A 196 8.14 26.35 -4.37
CA ARG A 196 7.03 26.81 -3.53
C ARG A 196 5.68 26.49 -4.15
N GLU A 197 5.55 26.66 -5.47
CA GLU A 197 4.31 26.34 -6.19
C GLU A 197 4.06 24.82 -6.25
N ILE A 198 5.10 24.02 -6.47
CA ILE A 198 4.98 22.56 -6.36
C ILE A 198 4.54 22.20 -4.94
N PHE A 199 5.20 22.74 -3.92
CA PHE A 199 4.91 22.46 -2.51
C PHE A 199 3.46 22.76 -2.13
N ARG A 200 2.89 23.87 -2.58
CA ARG A 200 1.47 24.20 -2.35
C ARG A 200 0.49 23.17 -2.91
N ARG A 201 0.87 22.47 -3.98
CA ARG A 201 0.04 21.44 -4.62
C ARG A 201 0.17 20.06 -3.97
N MET A 202 1.17 19.88 -3.11
CA MET A 202 1.38 18.64 -2.37
C MET A 202 0.55 18.65 -1.10
N SER A 203 0.16 17.45 -0.64
CA SER A 203 -0.55 17.24 0.62
C SER A 203 0.23 16.37 1.60
N GLY A 204 1.37 15.83 1.15
CA GLY A 204 2.30 15.05 1.96
C GLY A 204 3.65 14.95 1.26
N LEU A 205 4.69 14.64 2.02
CA LEU A 205 6.06 14.50 1.56
C LEU A 205 6.58 13.10 1.90
N LEU A 206 7.10 12.39 0.89
CA LEU A 206 7.88 11.17 1.09
C LEU A 206 9.34 11.45 0.76
N LEU A 207 10.22 11.29 1.75
CA LEU A 207 11.66 11.35 1.59
C LEU A 207 12.19 9.92 1.38
N ALA A 208 12.64 9.63 0.16
CA ALA A 208 13.04 8.28 -0.23
C ALA A 208 14.47 7.94 0.21
N GLY A 209 14.78 6.64 0.20
CA GLY A 209 16.16 6.15 0.30
C GLY A 209 17.05 6.65 -0.85
N GLY A 210 18.36 6.43 -0.74
CA GLY A 210 19.33 6.85 -1.74
C GLY A 210 20.75 6.81 -1.23
N GLU A 211 21.59 7.61 -1.88
CA GLU A 211 22.98 7.91 -1.55
C GLU A 211 23.20 8.54 -0.16
N ASP A 212 24.44 8.66 0.29
CA ASP A 212 24.76 9.29 1.56
C ASP A 212 24.40 10.79 1.56
N ILE A 213 24.17 11.33 2.75
CA ILE A 213 23.93 12.77 2.94
C ILE A 213 25.27 13.46 3.15
N ASP A 214 25.46 14.62 2.50
CA ASP A 214 26.67 15.42 2.63
C ASP A 214 26.98 15.76 4.11
N PRO A 215 28.15 15.32 4.63
CA PRO A 215 28.55 15.57 6.03
C PRO A 215 28.59 17.03 6.46
N ARG A 216 28.76 17.95 5.50
CA ARG A 216 28.77 19.39 5.78
C ARG A 216 27.44 19.88 6.34
N LEU A 217 26.33 19.21 6.01
CA LEU A 217 24.99 19.57 6.48
C LEU A 217 24.76 19.31 7.97
N TYR A 218 25.56 18.43 8.57
CA TYR A 218 25.56 18.15 10.01
C TYR A 218 26.92 18.44 10.66
N HIS A 219 27.66 19.38 10.08
CA HIS A 219 28.92 19.93 10.62
C HIS A 219 30.03 18.89 10.84
N ALA A 220 30.08 17.84 10.02
CA ALA A 220 31.12 16.81 10.06
C ALA A 220 32.07 16.93 8.86
N GLN A 221 33.29 16.42 9.03
CA GLN A 221 34.22 16.19 7.92
C GLN A 221 33.91 14.84 7.25
N PRO A 222 34.05 14.72 5.92
CA PRO A 222 33.87 13.45 5.24
C PRO A 222 34.92 12.44 5.68
N LYS A 223 34.50 11.22 5.97
CA LYS A 223 35.38 10.08 6.25
C LYS A 223 35.65 9.28 4.98
N GLU A 224 36.66 8.41 5.01
CA GLU A 224 37.04 7.57 3.87
C GLU A 224 35.93 6.60 3.43
N VAL A 225 35.07 6.20 4.38
CA VAL A 225 33.91 5.32 4.17
C VAL A 225 32.68 5.99 3.57
N LEU A 226 32.69 7.32 3.42
CA LEU A 226 31.57 8.04 2.82
C LEU A 226 31.36 7.56 1.38
N GLU A 227 30.15 7.10 1.08
CA GLU A 227 29.78 6.71 -0.27
C GLU A 227 29.44 7.95 -1.12
N LYS A 228 28.85 7.73 -2.30
CA LYS A 228 28.40 8.82 -3.17
C LYS A 228 27.43 9.72 -2.39
N VAL A 229 27.53 11.03 -2.59
CA VAL A 229 26.58 12.04 -2.11
C VAL A 229 25.92 12.77 -3.30
N ASP A 230 24.75 13.37 -3.08
CA ASP A 230 24.02 14.19 -4.07
C ASP A 230 23.65 15.54 -3.44
N PRO A 231 24.55 16.55 -3.47
CA PRO A 231 24.34 17.83 -2.79
C PRO A 231 23.14 18.62 -3.32
N ASP A 232 22.82 18.48 -4.61
CA ASP A 232 21.66 19.15 -5.21
C ASP A 232 20.36 18.55 -4.66
N ARG A 233 20.30 17.22 -4.55
CA ARG A 233 19.18 16.52 -3.90
C ARG A 233 19.10 16.86 -2.42
N ASP A 234 20.24 16.86 -1.71
CA ASP A 234 20.28 17.22 -0.29
C ASP A 234 19.68 18.62 -0.04
N ALA A 235 20.06 19.61 -0.85
CA ALA A 235 19.56 20.98 -0.72
C ALA A 235 18.03 21.07 -0.90
N VAL A 236 17.51 20.43 -1.95
CA VAL A 236 16.06 20.41 -2.23
C VAL A 236 15.30 19.68 -1.13
N GLU A 237 15.77 18.51 -0.71
CA GLU A 237 15.08 17.74 0.31
C GLU A 237 15.12 18.40 1.69
N VAL A 238 16.24 19.01 2.10
CA VAL A 238 16.33 19.77 3.36
C VAL A 238 15.36 20.95 3.35
N MET A 239 15.30 21.70 2.25
CA MET A 239 14.36 22.81 2.10
C MET A 239 12.90 22.34 2.20
N LEU A 240 12.51 21.31 1.45
CA LEU A 240 11.15 20.78 1.47
C LEU A 240 10.79 20.16 2.82
N ALA A 241 11.72 19.48 3.48
CA ALA A 241 11.52 18.91 4.81
C ALA A 241 11.27 20.01 5.85
N ARG A 242 12.04 21.10 5.82
CA ARG A 242 11.86 22.24 6.74
C ARG A 242 10.51 22.92 6.50
N TRP A 243 10.13 23.19 5.26
CA TRP A 243 8.80 23.72 4.94
C TRP A 243 7.69 22.78 5.40
N ALA A 244 7.83 21.46 5.18
CA ALA A 244 6.84 20.48 5.62
C ALA A 244 6.67 20.48 7.14
N VAL A 245 7.77 20.54 7.90
CA VAL A 245 7.71 20.63 9.37
C VAL A 245 7.08 21.93 9.85
N GLU A 246 7.46 23.06 9.27
CA GLU A 246 6.93 24.39 9.62
C GLU A 246 5.42 24.49 9.32
N GLU A 247 5.02 24.02 8.14
CA GLU A 247 3.65 24.09 7.66
C GLU A 247 2.78 22.91 8.11
N LYS A 248 3.32 21.99 8.91
CA LYS A 248 2.65 20.78 9.42
C LYS A 248 2.16 19.81 8.32
N MET A 249 2.84 19.79 7.16
CA MET A 249 2.58 18.84 6.08
C MET A 249 3.08 17.44 6.47
N PRO A 250 2.26 16.38 6.35
CA PRO A 250 2.65 15.02 6.68
C PRO A 250 3.93 14.53 5.99
N ILE A 251 4.86 13.94 6.76
CA ILE A 251 6.15 13.45 6.26
C ILE A 251 6.31 11.95 6.56
N LEU A 252 6.76 11.20 5.56
CA LEU A 252 7.32 9.85 5.73
C LEU A 252 8.76 9.83 5.20
N GLY A 253 9.73 9.60 6.08
CA GLY A 253 11.14 9.40 5.69
C GLY A 253 11.52 7.93 5.70
N ILE A 254 12.21 7.45 4.66
CA ILE A 254 12.62 6.05 4.50
C ILE A 254 14.13 5.99 4.26
N CYS A 255 14.85 5.21 5.07
CA CYS A 255 16.29 4.99 5.01
C CYS A 255 17.06 6.33 5.00
N ARG A 256 17.61 6.75 3.85
CA ARG A 256 18.19 8.08 3.68
C ARG A 256 17.22 9.20 4.10
N GLY A 257 15.92 9.08 3.81
CA GLY A 257 14.93 10.07 4.23
C GLY A 257 14.75 10.18 5.75
N HIS A 258 15.01 9.09 6.50
CA HIS A 258 15.06 9.12 7.96
C HIS A 258 16.25 9.93 8.47
N GLN A 259 17.41 9.70 7.87
CA GLN A 259 18.63 10.43 8.17
C GLN A 259 18.53 11.91 7.74
N LEU A 260 17.89 12.20 6.62
CA LEU A 260 17.78 13.55 6.09
C LEU A 260 16.85 14.42 6.93
N LEU A 261 15.70 13.91 7.38
CA LEU A 261 14.85 14.68 8.30
C LEU A 261 15.59 14.96 9.61
N ASN A 262 16.38 14.01 10.10
CA ASN A 262 17.24 14.20 11.27
C ASN A 262 18.23 15.35 11.08
N VAL A 263 18.99 15.33 9.98
CA VAL A 263 19.95 16.40 9.63
C VAL A 263 19.26 17.74 9.41
N ALA A 264 18.11 17.77 8.73
CA ALA A 264 17.35 19.00 8.49
C ALA A 264 16.93 19.71 9.78
N LEU A 265 16.73 18.94 10.87
CA LEU A 265 16.40 19.38 12.22
C LEU A 265 17.63 19.48 13.15
N GLY A 266 18.84 19.49 12.60
CA GLY A 266 20.08 19.73 13.35
C GLY A 266 20.65 18.52 14.09
N GLY A 267 20.20 17.32 13.75
CA GLY A 267 20.80 16.06 14.22
C GLY A 267 22.07 15.70 13.46
N THR A 268 22.75 14.63 13.90
CA THR A 268 23.99 14.11 13.28
C THR A 268 23.86 12.65 12.90
N LEU A 269 24.75 12.17 12.04
CA LEU A 269 24.81 10.78 11.57
C LEU A 269 26.15 10.14 11.93
N TYR A 270 26.12 8.82 12.12
CA TYR A 270 27.28 7.98 11.90
C TYR A 270 27.46 7.83 10.40
N GLN A 271 28.66 8.13 9.89
CA GLN A 271 29.00 7.94 8.47
C GLN A 271 29.26 6.47 8.14
N ASP A 272 29.60 5.67 9.15
CA ASP A 272 29.60 4.21 9.04
C ASP A 272 29.44 3.54 10.41
N ILE A 273 28.38 2.75 10.59
CA ILE A 273 28.11 2.07 11.86
C ILE A 273 29.07 0.90 12.14
N ARG A 274 29.73 0.34 11.11
CA ARG A 274 30.77 -0.68 11.32
C ARG A 274 31.96 -0.08 12.04
N GLU A 275 32.45 1.04 11.52
CA GLU A 275 33.65 1.68 12.06
C GLU A 275 33.36 2.40 13.38
N GLU A 276 32.21 3.06 13.49
CA GLU A 276 31.93 3.96 14.63
C GLU A 276 31.24 3.27 15.80
N MET A 277 30.42 2.26 15.52
CA MET A 277 29.68 1.52 16.55
C MET A 277 30.17 0.07 16.70
N GLY A 278 31.00 -0.44 15.78
CA GLY A 278 31.47 -1.83 15.82
C GLY A 278 30.38 -2.85 15.42
N ILE A 279 29.32 -2.41 14.73
CA ILE A 279 28.14 -3.23 14.36
C ILE A 279 27.88 -3.07 12.86
N ALA A 280 27.63 -4.14 12.11
CA ALA A 280 27.42 -3.94 10.66
C ALA A 280 26.75 -5.07 9.89
N GLU A 281 27.04 -6.34 10.23
CA GLU A 281 26.76 -7.41 9.27
C GLU A 281 25.28 -7.56 8.93
N VAL A 282 24.38 -7.21 9.86
CA VAL A 282 22.93 -7.33 9.69
C VAL A 282 22.26 -6.08 9.12
N HIS A 283 22.91 -4.90 9.18
CA HIS A 283 22.28 -3.64 8.78
C HIS A 283 22.50 -3.28 7.31
N ASP A 284 23.53 -3.84 6.68
CA ASP A 284 23.79 -3.69 5.26
C ASP A 284 23.74 -5.04 4.54
N MET A 285 22.58 -5.37 3.95
CA MET A 285 22.41 -6.58 3.14
C MET A 285 22.68 -6.36 1.64
N ARG A 286 23.16 -5.18 1.22
CA ARG A 286 23.41 -4.89 -0.19
C ARG A 286 24.37 -5.93 -0.77
N GLY A 287 23.96 -6.60 -1.85
CA GLY A 287 24.76 -7.63 -2.52
C GLY A 287 24.91 -8.97 -1.77
N LYS A 288 24.31 -9.14 -0.58
CA LYS A 288 24.39 -10.37 0.23
C LYS A 288 23.38 -11.43 -0.22
N GLY A 289 23.53 -11.89 -1.47
CA GLY A 289 22.77 -12.99 -2.04
C GLY A 289 21.46 -12.60 -2.74
N PRO A 290 20.70 -13.59 -3.24
CA PRO A 290 19.46 -13.34 -3.94
C PRO A 290 18.40 -12.75 -3.01
N ASN A 291 17.53 -11.89 -3.56
CA ASN A 291 16.41 -11.27 -2.83
C ASN A 291 16.83 -10.49 -1.57
N PHE A 292 18.07 -9.99 -1.52
CA PHE A 292 18.59 -9.26 -0.35
C PHE A 292 17.69 -8.09 0.09
N ARG A 293 16.93 -7.50 -0.83
CA ARG A 293 15.95 -6.43 -0.58
C ARG A 293 14.75 -6.86 0.27
N GLN A 294 14.44 -8.16 0.30
CA GLN A 294 13.32 -8.74 1.05
C GLN A 294 13.77 -9.50 2.30
N GLN A 295 15.06 -9.77 2.45
CA GLN A 295 15.60 -10.43 3.63
C GLN A 295 15.40 -9.54 4.84
N ARG A 296 15.03 -10.14 5.98
CA ARG A 296 14.75 -9.43 7.23
C ARG A 296 15.74 -9.84 8.32
N PRO A 297 16.98 -9.32 8.29
CA PRO A 297 18.09 -9.84 9.08
C PRO A 297 18.00 -9.50 10.58
N HIS A 298 17.26 -8.45 10.96
CA HIS A 298 17.13 -8.04 12.35
C HIS A 298 15.70 -7.59 12.68
N LEU A 299 15.46 -7.46 13.99
CA LEU A 299 14.23 -6.92 14.52
C LEU A 299 14.38 -5.43 14.87
N VAL A 300 13.25 -4.74 14.95
CA VAL A 300 13.12 -3.38 15.49
C VAL A 300 12.07 -3.43 16.60
N LYS A 301 12.42 -2.88 17.77
CA LYS A 301 11.49 -2.69 18.88
C LYS A 301 10.98 -1.26 18.83
N LEU A 302 9.68 -1.10 18.57
CA LEU A 302 8.99 0.17 18.59
C LEU A 302 8.48 0.49 20.00
N ASP A 303 8.55 1.76 20.38
CA ASP A 303 7.82 2.27 21.54
C ASP A 303 6.32 2.06 21.32
N PRO A 304 5.62 1.31 22.19
CA PRO A 304 4.17 1.06 22.09
C PRO A 304 3.31 2.33 22.04
N ASN A 305 3.82 3.46 22.52
CA ASN A 305 3.14 4.75 22.51
C ASN A 305 3.39 5.57 21.24
N SER A 306 4.27 5.11 20.34
CA SER A 306 4.52 5.77 19.05
C SER A 306 3.32 5.70 18.12
N ARG A 307 3.26 6.63 17.16
CA ARG A 307 2.16 6.74 16.20
C ARG A 307 1.99 5.47 15.35
N ILE A 308 3.09 4.79 15.06
CA ILE A 308 3.10 3.62 14.16
C ILE A 308 3.05 2.27 14.88
N ALA A 309 3.40 2.18 16.16
CA ALA A 309 3.39 0.90 16.88
C ALA A 309 2.00 0.25 16.97
N LYS A 310 0.93 1.06 17.04
CA LYS A 310 -0.45 0.54 17.06
C LYS A 310 -0.82 -0.19 15.76
N GLU A 311 -0.29 0.26 14.63
CA GLU A 311 -0.64 -0.26 13.30
C GLU A 311 0.32 -1.34 12.81
N LEU A 312 1.59 -1.24 13.18
CA LEU A 312 2.63 -2.18 12.77
C LEU A 312 2.88 -3.28 13.82
N GLY A 313 2.55 -3.01 15.09
CA GLY A 313 2.97 -3.82 16.23
C GLY A 313 4.24 -3.27 16.87
N ALA A 314 4.50 -3.68 18.11
CA ALA A 314 5.65 -3.19 18.89
C ALA A 314 6.99 -3.84 18.51
N VAL A 315 6.98 -4.97 17.78
CA VAL A 315 8.19 -5.66 17.33
C VAL A 315 8.02 -6.07 15.88
N LEU A 316 8.99 -5.72 15.05
CA LEU A 316 8.98 -5.95 13.60
C LEU A 316 10.27 -6.61 13.17
N TRP A 317 10.18 -7.57 12.24
CA TRP A 317 11.34 -8.01 11.46
C TRP A 317 11.38 -7.20 10.17
N VAL A 318 12.52 -6.55 9.90
CA VAL A 318 12.66 -5.56 8.83
C VAL A 318 13.85 -5.89 7.94
N ASN A 319 13.80 -5.42 6.69
CA ASN A 319 14.95 -5.45 5.79
C ASN A 319 15.95 -4.35 6.12
N SER A 320 17.20 -4.50 5.70
CA SER A 320 18.22 -3.51 6.03
C SER A 320 19.26 -3.35 4.93
N LEU A 321 19.45 -2.12 4.47
CA LEU A 321 20.28 -1.76 3.31
C LEU A 321 21.03 -0.44 3.56
N HIS A 322 21.56 -0.25 4.76
CA HIS A 322 22.20 1.00 5.16
C HIS A 322 23.48 0.74 5.97
N HIS A 323 24.46 1.60 5.78
CA HIS A 323 25.69 1.63 6.58
C HIS A 323 25.82 2.92 7.41
N GLN A 324 25.08 3.97 7.06
CA GLN A 324 24.89 5.15 7.91
C GLN A 324 23.71 4.96 8.87
N ALA A 325 23.71 5.69 9.98
CA ALA A 325 22.57 5.74 10.91
C ALA A 325 22.51 7.08 11.65
N VAL A 326 21.37 7.40 12.24
CA VAL A 326 21.24 8.55 13.14
C VAL A 326 22.12 8.35 14.37
N ALA A 327 23.02 9.31 14.64
CA ALA A 327 23.86 9.33 15.83
C ALA A 327 23.22 10.17 16.94
N LYS A 328 22.90 11.43 16.64
CA LYS A 328 22.17 12.33 17.54
C LYS A 328 20.85 12.75 16.88
N PRO A 329 19.71 12.50 17.54
CA PRO A 329 18.43 13.02 17.09
C PRO A 329 18.42 14.55 16.99
N GLY A 330 17.84 15.07 15.90
CA GLY A 330 17.57 16.49 15.70
C GLY A 330 16.48 17.02 16.65
N GLN A 331 16.30 18.34 16.63
CA GLN A 331 15.37 19.01 17.55
C GLN A 331 13.93 18.51 17.39
N GLY A 332 13.31 18.13 18.51
CA GLY A 332 11.92 17.65 18.58
C GLY A 332 11.72 16.22 18.08
N LEU A 333 12.75 15.58 17.51
CA LEU A 333 12.67 14.18 17.11
C LEU A 333 12.79 13.28 18.34
N ARG A 334 11.78 12.46 18.52
CA ARG A 334 11.74 11.39 19.50
C ARG A 334 12.14 10.08 18.84
N VAL A 335 13.08 9.37 19.44
CA VAL A 335 13.41 8.00 19.03
C VAL A 335 12.26 7.08 19.43
N ILE A 336 11.71 6.36 18.46
CA ILE A 336 10.57 5.46 18.67
C ILE A 336 10.85 4.03 18.26
N GLY A 337 11.99 3.75 17.63
CA GLY A 337 12.36 2.41 17.22
C GLY A 337 13.86 2.22 17.27
N MET A 338 14.30 1.10 17.82
CA MET A 338 15.72 0.72 17.83
C MET A 338 15.91 -0.76 17.52
N SER A 339 17.06 -1.08 16.92
CA SER A 339 17.54 -2.45 16.81
C SER A 339 18.10 -2.95 18.16
N PRO A 340 18.27 -4.27 18.37
CA PRO A 340 18.94 -4.82 19.54
C PRO A 340 20.34 -4.26 19.81
N GLU A 341 21.05 -3.87 18.75
CA GLU A 341 22.40 -3.31 18.76
C GLU A 341 22.42 -1.83 19.13
N GLY A 342 21.25 -1.20 19.28
CA GLY A 342 21.11 0.21 19.64
C GLY A 342 21.12 1.17 18.45
N VAL A 343 20.98 0.68 17.21
CA VAL A 343 20.79 1.53 16.03
C VAL A 343 19.41 2.18 16.11
N ILE A 344 19.34 3.49 15.87
CA ILE A 344 18.07 4.21 15.76
C ILE A 344 17.43 3.84 14.42
N GLU A 345 16.28 3.20 14.51
CA GLU A 345 15.57 2.61 13.37
C GLU A 345 14.28 3.34 13.03
N ALA A 346 13.72 4.11 13.96
CA ALA A 346 12.59 4.97 13.69
C ALA A 346 12.56 6.20 14.62
N THR A 347 12.14 7.33 14.06
CA THR A 347 11.86 8.56 14.80
C THR A 347 10.51 9.14 14.44
N GLU A 348 9.93 9.92 15.34
CA GLU A 348 8.78 10.78 15.03
C GLU A 348 8.98 12.17 15.65
N LEU A 349 8.39 13.20 15.04
CA LEU A 349 8.39 14.56 15.56
C LEU A 349 7.19 14.74 16.52
N GLU A 350 7.45 15.11 17.78
CA GLU A 350 6.42 15.15 18.83
C GLU A 350 5.26 16.12 18.52
N ASP A 351 5.61 17.37 18.20
CA ASP A 351 4.65 18.47 17.94
C ASP A 351 4.18 18.56 16.48
N HIS A 352 4.08 17.43 15.79
CA HIS A 352 3.69 17.37 14.38
C HIS A 352 2.54 16.36 14.16
N PRO A 353 1.52 16.67 13.33
CA PRO A 353 0.40 15.76 13.09
C PRO A 353 0.87 14.37 12.63
N PHE A 354 1.79 14.35 11.66
CA PHE A 354 2.45 13.13 11.23
C PHE A 354 3.80 13.44 10.57
N ALA A 355 4.90 13.25 11.29
CA ALA A 355 6.23 13.22 10.69
C ALA A 355 6.96 12.05 11.31
N VAL A 356 6.96 10.93 10.59
CA VAL A 356 7.50 9.65 11.02
C VAL A 356 8.57 9.24 10.02
N THR A 357 9.66 8.68 10.51
CA THR A 357 10.70 8.16 9.65
C THR A 357 11.19 6.80 10.12
N VAL A 358 11.62 5.97 9.17
CA VAL A 358 12.07 4.60 9.40
C VAL A 358 13.35 4.33 8.62
N GLN A 359 14.27 3.57 9.18
CA GLN A 359 15.59 3.30 8.59
C GLN A 359 15.57 2.12 7.61
N TRP A 360 14.64 1.18 7.76
CA TRP A 360 14.40 0.08 6.82
C TRP A 360 13.63 0.52 5.55
N HIS A 361 13.43 -0.41 4.62
CA HIS A 361 12.82 -0.17 3.30
C HIS A 361 11.44 -0.83 3.16
N PRO A 362 10.36 -0.24 3.71
CA PRO A 362 9.02 -0.81 3.65
C PRO A 362 8.45 -0.89 2.23
N GLU A 363 8.93 -0.05 1.29
CA GLU A 363 8.55 -0.10 -0.13
C GLU A 363 9.02 -1.38 -0.81
N MET A 364 10.13 -1.98 -0.34
CA MET A 364 10.65 -3.23 -0.89
C MET A 364 9.90 -4.46 -0.35
N LEU A 365 9.27 -4.34 0.82
CA LEU A 365 8.44 -5.35 1.48
C LEU A 365 6.96 -5.23 1.05
N HIS A 366 6.74 -4.99 -0.24
CA HIS A 366 5.45 -4.63 -0.82
C HIS A 366 4.33 -5.70 -0.67
N ASP A 367 4.68 -6.95 -0.41
CA ASP A 367 3.72 -8.03 -0.12
C ASP A 367 3.28 -8.06 1.35
N ASP A 368 3.96 -7.31 2.22
CA ASP A 368 3.62 -7.20 3.63
C ASP A 368 2.56 -6.10 3.86
N VAL A 369 1.41 -6.52 4.38
CA VAL A 369 0.32 -5.61 4.73
C VAL A 369 0.72 -4.59 5.79
N GLN A 370 1.58 -4.94 6.75
CA GLN A 370 2.07 -3.99 7.76
C GLN A 370 2.89 -2.89 7.09
N MET A 371 3.80 -3.26 6.18
CA MET A 371 4.64 -2.29 5.49
C MET A 371 3.81 -1.34 4.61
N LEU A 372 2.77 -1.87 3.95
CA LEU A 372 1.83 -1.02 3.21
C LEU A 372 1.01 -0.09 4.11
N ARG A 373 0.72 -0.47 5.38
CA ARG A 373 -0.02 0.40 6.31
C ARG A 373 0.73 1.70 6.59
N LEU A 374 2.06 1.68 6.65
CA LEU A 374 2.84 2.90 6.88
C LEU A 374 2.56 3.97 5.80
N PHE A 375 2.46 3.56 4.53
CA PHE A 375 2.08 4.45 3.43
C PHE A 375 0.61 4.88 3.50
N ARG A 376 -0.29 4.02 3.98
CA ARG A 376 -1.71 4.38 4.17
C ARG A 376 -1.87 5.46 5.22
N ILE A 377 -1.14 5.37 6.33
CA ILE A 377 -1.16 6.41 7.37
C ILE A 377 -0.70 7.75 6.78
N LEU A 378 0.41 7.78 6.03
CA LEU A 378 0.84 8.99 5.33
C LEU A 378 -0.26 9.59 4.44
N VAL A 379 -0.92 8.74 3.63
CA VAL A 379 -1.98 9.18 2.72
C VAL A 379 -3.22 9.66 3.48
N GLU A 380 -3.59 9.02 4.58
CA GLU A 380 -4.71 9.45 5.43
C GLU A 380 -4.43 10.80 6.09
N GLU A 381 -3.23 11.00 6.62
CA GLU A 381 -2.80 12.27 7.19
C GLU A 381 -2.71 13.35 6.11
N ALA A 382 -2.29 13.01 4.89
CA ALA A 382 -2.28 13.94 3.77
C ALA A 382 -3.69 14.40 3.36
N ARG A 383 -4.71 13.53 3.46
CA ARG A 383 -6.12 13.94 3.27
C ARG A 383 -6.55 14.93 4.34
N ARG A 384 -6.26 14.64 5.61
CA ARG A 384 -6.58 15.53 6.74
C ARG A 384 -5.90 16.89 6.60
N PHE A 385 -4.62 16.90 6.25
CA PHE A 385 -3.86 18.12 6.00
C PHE A 385 -4.50 19.00 4.92
N ARG A 386 -4.93 18.39 3.80
CA ARG A 386 -5.62 19.11 2.73
C ARG A 386 -6.98 19.67 3.17
N GLU A 387 -7.74 18.94 3.97
CA GLU A 387 -9.03 19.42 4.51
C GLU A 387 -8.86 20.66 5.39
N LEU A 388 -7.74 20.75 6.11
CA LEU A 388 -7.38 21.89 6.96
C LEU A 388 -6.78 23.08 6.18
N ARG A 389 -6.48 22.91 4.87
CA ARG A 389 -5.99 23.97 3.97
C ARG A 389 -7.06 24.35 2.93
N PRO A 390 -7.99 25.27 3.24
CA PRO A 390 -9.01 25.69 2.29
C PRO A 390 -8.43 26.37 1.03
N ASP A 391 -7.24 26.96 1.11
CA ASP A 391 -6.65 27.81 0.07
C ASP A 391 -6.04 27.03 -1.12
N CYS A 392 -5.96 25.70 -1.05
CA CYS A 392 -5.36 24.84 -2.09
C CYS A 392 -6.39 24.06 -2.94
N ARG A 393 -7.66 24.49 -2.94
CA ARG A 393 -8.67 23.93 -3.85
C ARG A 393 -8.51 24.59 -5.23
N CYS A 394 -7.80 23.89 -6.13
CA CYS A 394 -7.73 24.22 -7.55
C CYS A 394 -9.08 24.03 -8.24
#